data_AF-A0A8S3JR31-F1
#
_entry.id   AF-A0A8S3JR31-F1
#
_cell.length_a   1.000
_cell.length_b   1.000
_cell.length_c   1.000
_cell.angle_alpha   90.00
_cell.angle_beta   90.00
_cell.angle_gamma   90.00
#
_symmetry.space_group_name_H-M   'P 1'
#
loop_
_entity.id
_entity.type
_entity.pdbx_description
1 polymer ?
#
loop_
_entity_poly.entity_id
_entity_poly.type
_entity_poly.pdbx_seq_one_letter_code
_entity_poly.pdbx_strand_id
1 'polypeptide(L)'
;LIIATVNFVSPTKSSNGCGYAACNLGDPTKLNVHIVSHTHDDVGWLKTIDQYYYGSRNNIQHAGVQYILDSVIRALDENTDRRFIYVEIAFFWRWWNEQTDTMRNKVRGFVND
;
A
#
# COMPACT_ATOMS: atom_id res chain seq x y z
N LEU A 1 -3.12 -34.02 -4.99
CA LEU A 1 -3.02 -32.55 -4.90
C LEU A 1 -4.43 -32.01 -4.73
N ILE A 2 -4.85 -31.70 -3.50
CA ILE A 2 -6.16 -31.08 -3.27
C ILE A 2 -5.98 -29.60 -3.58
N ILE A 3 -6.53 -29.16 -4.72
CA ILE A 3 -6.65 -27.73 -5.02
C ILE A 3 -7.82 -27.24 -4.17
N ALA A 4 -7.53 -26.68 -2.99
CA ALA A 4 -8.50 -25.91 -2.25
C ALA A 4 -8.69 -24.59 -3.00
N THR A 5 -9.78 -24.47 -3.75
CA THR A 5 -10.23 -23.20 -4.31
C THR A 5 -10.63 -22.29 -3.15
N VAL A 6 -9.73 -21.37 -2.78
CA VAL A 6 -10.08 -20.26 -1.89
C VAL A 6 -10.92 -19.29 -2.72
N ASN A 7 -12.24 -19.39 -2.59
CA ASN A 7 -13.15 -18.38 -3.14
C ASN A 7 -13.04 -17.12 -2.28
N PHE A 8 -12.26 -16.15 -2.75
CA PHE A 8 -12.23 -14.82 -2.16
C PHE A 8 -13.58 -14.16 -2.42
N VAL A 9 -14.37 -13.99 -1.35
CA VAL A 9 -15.56 -13.15 -1.40
C VAL A 9 -15.08 -11.70 -1.36
N SER A 10 -15.27 -10.96 -2.45
CA SER A 10 -15.00 -9.52 -2.45
C SER A 10 -15.85 -8.83 -1.39
N PRO A 11 -15.29 -7.88 -0.63
CA PRO A 11 -16.04 -7.08 0.33
C PRO A 11 -17.25 -6.43 -0.35
N THR A 12 -18.41 -6.41 0.31
CA THR A 12 -19.47 -5.47 -0.09
C THR A 12 -18.93 -4.07 0.14
N LYS A 13 -18.73 -3.30 -0.94
CA LYS A 13 -18.20 -1.93 -0.90
C LYS A 13 -19.12 -1.09 -0.01
N SER A 14 -18.64 -0.75 1.19
CA SER A 14 -19.35 0.17 2.07
C SER A 14 -19.40 1.55 1.40
N SER A 15 -20.50 2.26 1.64
CA SER A 15 -20.84 3.57 1.07
C SER A 15 -19.72 4.59 1.19
N ASN A 16 -19.62 5.50 0.21
CA ASN A 16 -18.76 6.70 0.19
C ASN A 16 -18.66 7.37 1.57
N GLY A 17 -17.61 7.07 2.33
CA GLY A 17 -17.41 7.58 3.68
C GLY A 17 -16.06 7.15 4.22
N CYS A 18 -15.35 8.05 4.91
CA CYS A 18 -14.01 7.79 5.43
C CYS A 18 -14.02 7.18 6.85
N GLY A 19 -12.86 6.72 7.31
CA GLY A 19 -12.67 6.18 8.66
C GLY A 19 -13.36 4.81 8.84
N TYR A 20 -13.99 4.59 9.99
CA TYR A 20 -14.64 3.30 10.29
C TYR A 20 -15.78 2.94 9.33
N ALA A 21 -16.40 3.94 8.70
CA ALA A 21 -17.44 3.71 7.70
C ALA A 21 -16.91 3.05 6.41
N ALA A 22 -15.62 3.22 6.11
CA ALA A 22 -14.96 2.59 4.94
C ALA A 22 -14.57 1.12 5.18
N CYS A 23 -14.67 0.63 6.42
CA CYS A 23 -14.15 -0.69 6.78
C CYS A 23 -14.98 -1.82 6.17
N ASN A 24 -14.29 -2.87 5.72
CA ASN A 24 -14.93 -4.14 5.41
C ASN A 24 -15.28 -4.85 6.73
N LEU A 25 -16.57 -4.97 7.03
CA LEU A 25 -17.08 -5.62 8.24
C LEU A 25 -17.04 -7.15 8.16
N GLY A 26 -16.79 -7.71 6.98
CA GLY A 26 -16.82 -9.16 6.75
C GLY A 26 -18.22 -9.76 6.81
N ASP A 27 -18.28 -11.08 6.83
CA ASP A 27 -19.52 -11.87 6.97
C ASP A 27 -19.61 -12.40 8.41
N PRO A 28 -20.62 -12.03 9.21
CA PRO A 28 -20.74 -12.45 10.60
C PRO A 28 -20.98 -13.96 10.78
N THR A 29 -21.29 -14.68 9.70
CA THR A 29 -21.56 -16.13 9.72
C THR A 29 -20.35 -16.98 9.31
N LYS A 30 -19.22 -16.34 8.97
CA LYS A 30 -18.02 -17.01 8.45
C LYS A 30 -16.77 -16.59 9.22
N LEU A 31 -15.70 -17.36 9.04
CA LEU A 31 -14.36 -16.91 9.39
C LEU A 31 -13.95 -15.80 8.42
N ASN A 32 -13.62 -14.62 8.97
CA ASN A 32 -13.11 -13.49 8.20
C ASN A 32 -11.59 -13.44 8.30
N VAL A 33 -10.91 -13.50 7.17
CA VAL A 33 -9.44 -13.35 7.08
C VAL A 33 -9.14 -12.00 6.45
N HIS A 34 -8.52 -11.12 7.21
CA HIS A 34 -8.12 -9.79 6.74
C HIS A 34 -6.66 -9.81 6.31
N ILE A 35 -6.41 -9.69 5.01
CA ILE A 35 -5.06 -9.57 4.47
C ILE A 35 -4.66 -8.10 4.49
N VAL A 36 -3.64 -7.76 5.27
CA VAL A 36 -3.13 -6.39 5.41
C VAL A 36 -1.80 -6.28 4.70
N SER A 37 -1.84 -5.80 3.45
CA SER A 37 -0.64 -5.55 2.66
C SER A 37 0.11 -4.33 3.20
N HIS A 38 1.42 -4.48 3.44
CA HIS A 38 2.28 -3.42 3.97
C HIS A 38 3.72 -3.57 3.45
N THR A 39 4.53 -2.54 3.65
CA THR A 39 5.99 -2.59 3.57
C THR A 39 6.58 -2.09 4.88
N HIS A 40 7.80 -2.50 5.20
CA HIS A 40 8.55 -2.00 6.34
C HIS A 40 9.82 -1.34 5.82
N ASP A 41 9.83 -0.01 5.81
CA ASP A 41 10.86 0.78 5.14
C ASP A 41 11.72 1.51 6.17
N ASP A 42 12.74 0.84 6.71
CA ASP A 42 13.63 1.40 7.74
C ASP A 42 14.24 2.74 7.30
N VAL A 43 13.99 3.80 8.09
CA VAL A 43 14.53 5.15 7.85
C VAL A 43 15.98 5.23 8.33
N GLY A 44 16.84 4.44 7.70
CA GLY A 44 18.23 4.25 8.10
C GLY A 44 18.41 3.02 8.99
N TRP A 45 19.14 2.04 8.45
CA TRP A 45 19.54 0.81 9.15
C TRP A 45 20.88 0.32 8.59
N LEU A 46 20.88 -0.49 7.52
CA LEU A 46 22.10 -0.92 6.83
C LEU A 46 22.54 0.06 5.73
N LYS A 47 21.59 0.83 5.22
CA LYS A 47 21.82 1.88 4.22
C LYS A 47 21.38 3.24 4.78
N THR A 48 21.90 4.31 4.20
CA THR A 48 21.39 5.66 4.51
C THR A 48 19.99 5.85 3.95
N ILE A 49 19.28 6.88 4.42
CA ILE A 49 17.94 7.23 3.94
C ILE A 49 17.92 7.36 2.41
N ASP A 50 18.80 8.15 1.80
CA ASP A 50 18.85 8.30 0.34
C ASP A 50 19.21 7.00 -0.40
N GLN A 51 20.03 6.14 0.21
CA GLN A 51 20.38 4.86 -0.39
C GLN A 51 19.20 3.89 -0.40
N TYR A 52 18.39 3.88 0.66
CA TYR A 52 17.11 3.16 0.67
C TYR A 52 16.10 3.79 -0.29
N TYR A 53 16.00 5.12 -0.35
CA TYR A 53 15.02 5.78 -1.19
C TYR A 53 15.28 5.52 -2.68
N TYR A 54 16.50 5.80 -3.15
CA TYR A 54 16.85 5.64 -4.57
C TYR A 54 17.23 4.22 -4.97
N GLY A 55 17.36 3.29 -4.02
CA GLY A 55 17.78 1.93 -4.31
C GLY A 55 19.25 1.80 -4.73
N SER A 56 20.12 2.63 -4.17
CA SER A 56 21.57 2.48 -4.36
C SER A 56 22.16 1.52 -3.32
N ARG A 57 23.39 1.07 -3.59
CA ARG A 57 24.11 0.07 -2.77
C ARG A 57 23.29 -1.20 -2.50
N ASN A 58 22.61 -1.70 -3.53
CA ASN A 58 21.81 -2.93 -3.44
C ASN A 58 22.63 -4.20 -3.16
N ASN A 59 23.96 -4.13 -3.26
CA ASN A 59 24.86 -5.17 -2.78
C ASN A 59 24.88 -5.29 -1.24
N ILE A 60 24.46 -4.26 -0.49
CA ILE A 60 24.28 -4.30 0.97
C ILE A 60 22.90 -4.85 1.30
N GLN A 61 21.87 -4.24 0.70
CA GLN A 61 20.48 -4.68 0.83
C GLN A 61 19.70 -4.24 -0.40
N HIS A 62 19.03 -5.18 -1.05
CA HIS A 62 18.19 -4.94 -2.22
C HIS A 62 16.86 -4.29 -1.79
N ALA A 63 16.81 -2.96 -1.83
CA ALA A 63 15.66 -2.17 -1.37
C ALA A 63 15.68 -0.79 -2.03
N GLY A 64 14.53 -0.33 -2.52
CA GLY A 64 14.36 0.96 -3.19
C GLY A 64 12.95 1.52 -3.00
N VAL A 65 12.78 2.43 -2.04
CA VAL A 65 11.44 2.86 -1.55
C VAL A 65 10.63 3.60 -2.61
N GLN A 66 11.27 4.42 -3.46
CA GLN A 66 10.54 5.12 -4.53
C GLN A 66 9.79 4.14 -5.45
N TYR A 67 10.41 3.00 -5.76
CA TYR A 67 9.84 1.99 -6.64
C TYR A 67 8.71 1.22 -5.97
N ILE A 68 8.79 1.03 -4.64
CA ILE A 68 7.71 0.43 -3.85
C ILE A 68 6.48 1.32 -3.95
N LEU A 69 6.62 2.61 -3.66
CA LEU A 69 5.51 3.58 -3.72
C LEU A 69 4.90 3.67 -5.13
N ASP A 70 5.73 3.80 -6.18
CA ASP A 70 5.25 3.83 -7.57
C ASP A 70 4.45 2.57 -7.93
N SER A 71 4.94 1.40 -7.51
CA SER A 71 4.28 0.12 -7.80
C SER A 71 2.98 -0.07 -7.02
N VAL A 72 2.93 0.38 -5.77
CA VAL A 72 1.73 0.33 -4.92
C VAL A 72 0.63 1.21 -5.51
N ILE A 73 0.95 2.45 -5.90
CA ILE A 73 -0.03 3.36 -6.50
C ILE A 73 -0.62 2.76 -7.78
N ARG A 74 0.21 2.19 -8.66
CA ARG A 74 -0.29 1.49 -9.85
C ARG A 74 -1.15 0.28 -9.48
N ALA A 75 -0.74 -0.52 -8.49
CA ALA A 75 -1.49 -1.69 -8.08
C ALA A 75 -2.86 -1.31 -7.48
N LEU A 76 -2.96 -0.23 -6.71
CA LEU A 76 -4.24 0.27 -6.18
C LEU A 76 -5.17 0.76 -7.31
N ASP A 77 -4.61 1.39 -8.35
CA ASP A 77 -5.36 1.87 -9.53
C ASP A 77 -5.97 0.72 -10.35
N GLU A 78 -5.29 -0.43 -10.41
CA GLU A 78 -5.74 -1.60 -11.17
C GLU A 78 -6.91 -2.35 -10.51
N ASN A 79 -7.12 -2.21 -9.20
CA ASN A 79 -8.21 -2.90 -8.50
C ASN A 79 -8.65 -2.15 -7.24
N THR A 80 -9.89 -1.64 -7.24
CA THR A 80 -10.47 -0.84 -6.15
C THR A 80 -10.71 -1.61 -4.84
N ASP A 81 -10.61 -2.94 -4.84
CA ASP A 81 -10.70 -3.76 -3.63
C ASP A 81 -9.34 -3.89 -2.92
N ARG A 82 -8.23 -3.54 -3.59
CA ARG A 82 -6.90 -3.57 -2.97
C ARG A 82 -6.81 -2.50 -1.90
N ARG A 83 -6.06 -2.82 -0.85
CA ARG A 83 -5.72 -1.93 0.26
C ARG A 83 -4.23 -2.07 0.55
N PHE A 84 -3.62 -0.98 1.00
CA PHE A 84 -2.22 -0.96 1.40
C PHE A 84 -2.04 0.02 2.55
N ILE A 85 -1.25 -0.35 3.55
CA ILE A 85 -0.84 0.57 4.62
C ILE A 85 0.62 0.96 4.45
N TYR A 86 0.92 2.23 4.66
CA TYR A 86 2.26 2.79 4.59
C TYR A 86 2.51 3.65 5.83
N VAL A 87 3.70 3.54 6.43
CA VAL A 87 3.96 4.11 7.78
C VAL A 87 5.02 5.21 7.76
N GLU A 88 6.12 5.02 7.04
CA GLU A 88 7.32 5.84 7.22
C GLU A 88 7.28 7.17 6.44
N ILE A 89 6.66 8.19 7.05
CA ILE A 89 6.39 9.51 6.46
C ILE A 89 7.64 10.21 5.93
N ALA A 90 8.84 9.93 6.46
CA ALA A 90 10.09 10.50 5.93
C ALA A 90 10.29 10.17 4.44
N PHE A 91 10.07 8.91 4.07
CA PHE A 91 10.15 8.47 2.68
C PHE A 91 8.94 8.92 1.87
N PHE A 92 7.72 8.82 2.43
CA PHE A 92 6.52 9.26 1.74
C PHE A 92 6.57 10.75 1.39
N TRP A 93 7.03 11.60 2.31
CA TRP A 93 7.18 13.04 2.11
C TRP A 93 8.20 13.36 1.02
N ARG A 94 9.34 12.67 1.03
CA ARG A 94 10.37 12.78 -0.01
C ARG A 94 9.79 12.43 -1.38
N TRP A 95 9.10 11.30 -1.49
CA TRP A 95 8.40 10.88 -2.70
C TRP A 95 7.33 11.88 -3.13
N TRP A 96 6.49 12.32 -2.21
CA TRP A 96 5.39 13.27 -2.45
C TRP A 96 5.86 14.58 -3.09
N ASN A 97 7.01 15.10 -2.66
CA ASN A 97 7.59 16.33 -3.19
C ASN A 97 8.15 16.16 -4.61
N GLU A 98 8.55 14.95 -4.99
CA GLU A 98 9.01 14.62 -6.34
C GLU A 98 7.84 14.38 -7.33
N GLN A 99 6.60 14.26 -6.84
CA GLN A 99 5.44 13.93 -7.67
C GLN A 99 4.82 15.12 -8.41
N THR A 100 4.17 14.83 -9.54
CA THR A 100 3.31 15.78 -10.27
C THR A 100 1.98 16.02 -9.53
N ASP A 101 1.30 17.12 -9.84
CA ASP A 101 -0.03 17.38 -9.27
C ASP A 101 -1.06 16.30 -9.63
N THR A 102 -0.96 15.73 -10.83
CA THR A 102 -1.80 14.60 -11.25
C THR A 102 -1.61 13.39 -10.34
N MET A 103 -0.36 13.03 -10.03
CA MET A 103 -0.07 11.91 -9.13
C MET A 103 -0.52 12.22 -7.71
N ARG A 104 -0.23 13.44 -7.19
CA ARG A 104 -0.70 13.88 -5.87
C ARG A 104 -2.21 13.81 -5.73
N ASN A 105 -2.95 14.22 -6.76
CA ASN A 105 -4.41 14.14 -6.77
C ASN A 105 -4.91 12.70 -6.81
N LYS A 106 -4.27 11.82 -7.59
CA LYS A 106 -4.58 10.37 -7.60
C LYS A 106 -4.41 9.76 -6.20
N VAL A 107 -3.29 10.02 -5.54
CA VAL A 107 -3.01 9.51 -4.19
C VAL A 107 -4.01 10.04 -3.17
N ARG A 108 -4.39 11.33 -3.24
CA ARG A 108 -5.46 11.88 -2.39
C ARG A 108 -6.79 11.17 -2.60
N GLY A 109 -7.09 10.73 -3.82
CA GLY A 109 -8.25 9.89 -4.12
C GLY A 109 -8.24 8.63 -3.25
N PHE A 110 -7.16 7.83 -3.33
CA PHE A 110 -7.04 6.59 -2.56
C PHE A 110 -7.10 6.73 -1.04
N VAL A 111 -6.76 7.91 -0.49
CA VAL A 111 -6.82 8.17 0.96
C VAL A 111 -8.22 8.58 1.41
N ASN A 112 -8.99 9.22 0.54
CA ASN A 112 -10.31 9.75 0.86
C ASN A 112 -11.46 8.80 0.48
N ASP A 113 -11.18 7.80 -0.36
CA ASP A 113 -12.09 6.71 -0.73
C ASP A 113 -12.33 5.74 0.44
#